data_AF-A0A2E7WYV7-F1
#
_entry.id   AF-A0A2E7WYV7-F1
#
_cell.length_a   1.000
_cell.length_b   1.000
_cell.length_c   1.000
_cell.angle_alpha   90.00
_cell.angle_beta   90.00
_cell.angle_gamma   90.00
#
_symmetry.space_group_name_H-M   'P 1'
#
loop_
_entity.id
_entity.type
_entity.pdbx_description
1 polymer ?
#
loop_
_entity_poly.entity_id
_entity_poly.type
_entity_poly.pdbx_seq_one_letter_code
_entity_poly.pdbx_strand_id
1 'polypeptide(L)' 'MPWAYHCIPFATAVLGLLVGDYLVSSLGPMANTIFPPLTMIIGGYAGLVILGEISDRMAD' A
#
# COMPACT_ATOMS: atom_id res chain seq x y z
N MET A 1 -16.22 14.27 -4.96
CA MET A 1 -16.20 13.15 -5.91
C MET A 1 -15.88 11.87 -5.14
N PRO A 2 -16.86 10.98 -4.90
CA PRO A 2 -16.66 9.71 -4.18
C PRO A 2 -15.56 8.84 -4.80
N TRP A 3 -15.30 9.02 -6.10
CA TRP A 3 -14.28 8.29 -6.82
C TRP A 3 -12.85 8.50 -6.31
N ALA A 4 -12.56 9.62 -5.66
CA ALA A 4 -11.22 9.90 -5.10
C ALA A 4 -10.81 8.91 -3.98
N TYR A 5 -11.79 8.32 -3.26
CA TYR A 5 -11.50 7.33 -2.22
C TYR A 5 -10.93 6.03 -2.79
N HIS A 6 -11.20 5.72 -4.05
CA HIS A 6 -10.61 4.56 -4.71
C HIS A 6 -9.12 4.74 -5.01
N CYS A 7 -8.58 5.95 -4.90
CA CYS A 7 -7.14 6.19 -4.96
C CYS A 7 -6.42 5.78 -3.67
N ILE A 8 -7.13 5.57 -2.55
CA ILE A 8 -6.50 5.22 -1.26
C ILE A 8 -5.68 3.93 -1.36
N PRO A 9 -6.21 2.79 -1.86
CA PRO A 9 -5.42 1.57 -2.02
C PRO A 9 -4.20 1.74 -2.94
N PHE A 10 -4.30 2.56 -3.99
CA PHE A 10 -3.16 2.82 -4.88
C PHE A 10 -2.10 3.68 -4.19
N ALA A 11 -2.49 4.73 -3.48
CA ALA A 11 -1.57 5.58 -2.75
C ALA A 11 -0.83 4.79 -1.66
N THR A 12 -1.54 3.97 -0.89
CA THR A 12 -0.92 3.14 0.15
C THR A 12 -0.05 2.03 -0.43
N ALA A 13 -0.41 1.44 -1.58
CA ALA A 13 0.44 0.48 -2.28
C ALA A 13 1.74 1.11 -2.78
N VAL A 14 1.68 2.31 -3.38
CA VAL A 14 2.86 3.06 -3.84
C VAL A 14 3.75 3.44 -2.66
N LEU A 15 3.16 3.90 -1.55
CA LEU A 15 3.94 4.17 -0.33
C LEU A 15 4.61 2.90 0.21
N GLY A 16 3.88 1.77 0.24
CA GLY A 16 4.43 0.48 0.63
C GLY A 16 5.62 0.06 -0.24
N LEU A 17 5.50 0.20 -1.56
CA LEU A 17 6.56 -0.08 -2.52
C LEU A 17 7.81 0.78 -2.25
N LEU A 18 7.63 2.10 -2.14
CA LEU A 18 8.74 3.04 -1.94
C LEU A 18 9.48 2.79 -0.62
N VAL A 19 8.73 2.52 0.45
CA VAL A 19 9.30 2.17 1.76
C VAL A 19 10.03 0.84 1.67
N GLY A 20 9.44 -0.17 1.04
CA GLY A 20 10.05 -1.48 0.85
C GLY A 20 11.36 -1.41 0.09
N ASP A 21 11.37 -0.70 -1.04
CA ASP A 21 12.55 -0.45 -1.87
C ASP A 21 13.66 0.25 -1.08
N TYR A 22 13.32 1.34 -0.38
CA TYR A 22 14.27 2.07 0.46
C TYR A 22 14.91 1.17 1.52
N LEU A 23 14.11 0.34 2.21
CA LEU A 23 14.57 -0.55 3.28
C LEU A 23 15.52 -1.64 2.80
N VAL A 24 15.40 -2.11 1.56
CA VAL A 24 16.23 -3.21 1.03
C VAL A 24 17.28 -2.77 0.02
N SER A 25 17.35 -1.48 -0.30
CA SER A 25 18.26 -0.90 -1.30
C SER A 25 19.75 -1.25 -1.10
N SER A 26 20.18 -1.49 0.14
CA SER A 26 21.56 -1.88 0.49
C SER A 26 21.78 -3.39 0.62
N LEU A 27 20.76 -4.22 0.38
CA LEU A 27 20.81 -5.67 0.53
C LEU A 27 21.15 -6.37 -0.81
N GLY A 28 21.21 -7.70 -0.79
CA GLY A 28 21.50 -8.51 -1.98
C GLY A 28 20.37 -8.53 -3.04
N PRO A 29 20.64 -9.04 -4.25
CA PRO A 29 19.69 -9.04 -5.37
C PRO A 29 18.35 -9.73 -5.07
N MET A 30 18.39 -10.80 -4.27
CA MET A 30 17.20 -11.55 -3.87
C MET A 30 16.24 -10.69 -3.05
N ALA A 31 16.76 -9.94 -2.07
CA ALA A 31 15.95 -9.07 -1.22
C ALA A 31 15.33 -7.94 -2.04
N ASN A 32 16.11 -7.29 -2.90
CA ASN A 32 15.63 -6.22 -3.79
C ASN A 32 14.54 -6.69 -4.77
N THR A 33 14.52 -7.97 -5.13
CA THR A 33 13.49 -8.50 -6.04
C THR A 33 12.18 -8.83 -5.32
N ILE A 34 12.26 -9.34 -4.09
CA ILE A 34 11.08 -9.93 -3.41
C ILE A 34 10.41 -8.93 -2.47
N PHE A 35 11.20 -8.12 -1.76
CA PHE A 35 10.68 -7.29 -0.67
C PHE A 35 9.83 -6.10 -1.16
N PRO A 36 10.21 -5.35 -2.20
CA PRO A 36 9.41 -4.23 -2.68
C PRO A 36 8.03 -4.64 -3.21
N PRO A 37 7.88 -5.72 -4.01
CA PRO A 37 6.56 -6.21 -4.41
C PRO A 37 5.70 -6.69 -3.24
N LEU A 38 6.28 -7.37 -2.24
CA LEU A 38 5.54 -7.82 -1.05
C LEU A 38 5.00 -6.64 -0.25
N THR A 39 5.83 -5.64 0.00
CA THR A 39 5.43 -4.42 0.73
C THR A 39 4.40 -3.59 -0.03
N MET A 40 4.45 -3.57 -1.37
CA MET A 40 3.39 -3.00 -2.20
C MET A 40 2.04 -3.70 -2.00
N ILE A 41 2.01 -5.05 -1.99
CA ILE A 41 0.78 -5.83 -1.76
C ILE A 41 0.21 -5.54 -0.37
N ILE A 42 1.07 -5.53 0.66
CA ILE A 42 0.68 -5.20 2.04
C ILE A 42 0.12 -3.77 2.12
N GLY A 43 0.78 -2.80 1.46
CA GLY A 43 0.32 -1.42 1.41
C GLY A 43 -1.04 -1.28 0.71
N GLY A 44 -1.26 -1.99 -0.39
CA GLY A 44 -2.55 -2.02 -1.08
C GLY A 44 -3.68 -2.59 -0.22
N TYR A 45 -3.40 -3.71 0.48
CA TYR A 45 -4.35 -4.30 1.43
C TYR A 45 -4.67 -3.34 2.58
N ALA A 46 -3.67 -2.67 3.16
CA ALA A 46 -3.90 -1.67 4.20
C ALA A 46 -4.81 -0.53 3.72
N GLY A 47 -4.67 -0.08 2.47
CA GLY A 47 -5.57 0.92 1.89
C GLY A 47 -7.00 0.44 1.70
N LEU A 48 -7.22 -0.86 1.42
CA LEU A 48 -8.56 -1.44 1.39
C LEU A 48 -9.20 -1.46 2.79
N VAL A 49 -8.42 -1.78 3.83
CA VAL A 49 -8.90 -1.71 5.22
C VAL A 49 -9.30 -0.29 5.60
N ILE A 50 -8.46 0.71 5.26
CA ILE A 50 -8.77 2.13 5.49
C ILE A 50 -10.04 2.54 4.75
N LEU A 51 -10.19 2.11 3.49
CA LEU A 51 -11.40 2.40 2.71
C LEU A 51 -12.65 1.78 3.34
N GLY A 52 -12.55 0.56 3.87
CA GLY A 52 -13.63 -0.11 4.60
C GLY A 52 -14.07 0.69 5.82
N GLU A 53 -13.12 1.11 6.66
CA GLU A 53 -13.40 1.93 7.85
C GLU A 53 -14.06 3.28 7.51
N ILE A 54 -13.65 3.91 6.41
CA ILE A 54 -14.29 5.16 5.93
C ILE A 54 -15.72 4.88 5.48
N SER A 55 -15.94 3.79 4.74
CA SER A 55 -17.25 3.38 4.26
C SER A 55 -18.22 3.12 5.42
N ASP A 56 -17.77 2.39 6.45
CA ASP A 56 -18.60 2.06 7.61
C ASP A 56 -19.02 3.33 8.37
N ARG A 57 -18.08 4.26 8.59
CA ARG A 57 -18.36 5.54 9.27
C ARG A 57 -19.27 6.49 8.48
N MET A 58 -19.38 6.31 7.16
CA MET A 58 -20.29 7.10 6.33
C MET A 58 -21.68 6.47 6.22
N ALA A 59 -21.83 5.20 6.62
CA ALA A 59 -23.11 4.51 6.64
C ALA A 59 -23.92 4.76 7.93
N ASP A 60 -23.24 5.15 9.02
CA ASP A 60 -23.80 5.64 10.28
C ASP A 60 -24.25 7.12 10.20
#